data_AF-A0A1R2AKW4-F1
#
_entry.id   AF-A0A1R2AKW4-F1
#
_cell.length_a   1.000
_cell.length_b   1.000
_cell.length_c   1.000
_cell.angle_alpha   90.00
_cell.angle_beta   90.00
_cell.angle_gamma   90.00
#
_symmetry.space_group_name_H-M   'P 1'
#
loop_
_entity.id
_entity.type
_entity.pdbx_description
1 polymer ?
#
loop_
_entity_poly.entity_id
_entity_poly.type
_entity_poly.pdbx_seq_one_letter_code
_entity_poly.pdbx_strand_id
1 'polypeptide(L)'
;MDFKCSVSRCLEDVTWQCNCPEKFKFCLTHSKELMSHSRLKKCLAENIKDKYLELLVKQYTNALNHVESDCIKLTQEMICEINNCLNDNWNYLENKKKEINGLILSDQKDKADIIVNWANTLNILQREKKQYCLSIRKLLGIDNTNIQIVTDWEKLEEDLKTLKKSFEESCKKNNGLEEELKNSIETNKKLSDELEYTKKYFAQENKNQLSVEEFKKRLSSLKKSDEFKNLLAQLDLQDFQKKFLQNNKDVRRLFITDDNKYIFIYRKD
;
A
#
# COMPACT_ATOMS: atom_id res chain seq x y z
N MET A 1 -17.44 -41.43 -39.87
CA MET A 1 -18.27 -42.30 -40.75
C MET A 1 -19.29 -41.42 -41.44
N ASP A 2 -19.45 -41.53 -42.76
CA ASP A 2 -20.52 -40.81 -43.45
C ASP A 2 -21.89 -41.42 -43.09
N PHE A 3 -22.77 -40.57 -42.55
CA PHE A 3 -24.10 -40.92 -42.03
C PHE A 3 -25.24 -40.61 -43.02
N LYS A 4 -24.92 -40.60 -44.31
CA LYS A 4 -25.85 -40.26 -45.38
C LYS A 4 -26.57 -41.49 -45.89
N CYS A 5 -27.86 -41.34 -46.17
CA CYS A 5 -28.64 -42.35 -46.86
C CYS A 5 -28.03 -42.65 -48.23
N SER A 6 -28.01 -43.92 -48.62
CA SER A 6 -27.52 -44.40 -49.90
C SER A 6 -28.43 -44.02 -51.08
N VAL A 7 -29.64 -43.51 -50.82
CA VAL A 7 -30.52 -42.95 -51.84
C VAL A 7 -29.94 -41.63 -52.33
N SER A 8 -29.81 -41.48 -53.65
CA SER A 8 -29.16 -40.32 -54.25
C SER A 8 -29.85 -39.02 -53.84
N ARG A 9 -29.04 -38.01 -53.50
CA ARG A 9 -29.49 -36.67 -53.04
C ARG A 9 -30.31 -36.67 -51.75
N CYS A 10 -30.41 -37.79 -51.03
CA CYS A 10 -30.99 -37.79 -49.70
C CYS A 10 -29.98 -37.22 -48.69
N LEU A 11 -30.43 -36.24 -47.89
CA LEU A 11 -29.64 -35.60 -46.82
C LEU A 11 -30.04 -36.09 -45.43
N GLU A 12 -31.01 -37.00 -45.34
CA GLU A 12 -31.50 -37.50 -44.05
C GLU A 12 -30.53 -38.49 -43.41
N ASP A 13 -30.55 -38.48 -42.08
CA ASP A 13 -29.75 -39.38 -41.25
C ASP A 13 -30.18 -40.83 -41.42
N VAL A 14 -29.18 -41.69 -41.55
CA VAL A 14 -29.38 -43.13 -41.64
C VAL A 14 -29.96 -43.67 -40.35
N THR A 15 -30.98 -44.52 -40.47
CA THR A 15 -31.55 -45.28 -39.36
C THR A 15 -31.23 -46.76 -39.48
N TRP A 16 -31.18 -47.28 -40.70
CA TRP A 16 -31.05 -48.71 -40.98
C TRP A 16 -29.84 -49.00 -41.87
N GLN A 17 -29.19 -50.13 -41.64
CA GLN A 17 -28.15 -50.64 -42.51
C GLN A 17 -28.42 -52.11 -42.83
N CYS A 18 -28.24 -52.49 -44.10
CA CYS A 18 -28.32 -53.89 -44.48
C CYS A 18 -26.99 -54.63 -44.25
N ASN A 19 -27.07 -55.95 -44.10
CA ASN A 19 -25.90 -56.82 -43.96
C ASN A 19 -25.28 -57.27 -45.30
N CYS A 20 -25.68 -56.68 -46.43
CA CYS A 20 -25.01 -56.93 -47.72
C CYS A 20 -23.53 -56.49 -47.68
N PRO A 21 -22.67 -57.07 -48.52
CA PRO A 21 -21.25 -56.66 -48.63
C PRO A 21 -21.08 -55.15 -48.88
N GLU A 22 -21.99 -54.55 -49.64
CA GLU A 22 -22.01 -53.13 -49.99
C GLU A 22 -22.49 -52.23 -48.84
N LYS A 23 -23.06 -52.80 -47.76
CA LYS A 23 -23.51 -52.10 -46.55
C LYS A 23 -24.40 -50.90 -46.82
N PHE A 24 -25.42 -51.06 -47.67
CA PHE A 24 -26.38 -49.98 -47.98
C PHE A 24 -27.06 -49.44 -46.72
N LYS A 25 -27.24 -48.12 -46.69
CA LYS A 25 -27.75 -47.36 -45.56
C LYS A 25 -29.01 -46.60 -45.94
N PHE A 26 -30.04 -46.66 -45.09
CA PHE A 26 -31.35 -46.06 -45.38
C PHE A 26 -31.83 -45.21 -44.20
N CYS A 27 -32.39 -44.04 -44.50
CA CYS A 27 -33.09 -43.22 -43.51
C CYS A 27 -34.50 -43.78 -43.25
N LEU A 28 -35.23 -43.15 -42.32
CA LEU A 28 -36.58 -43.58 -41.96
C LEU A 28 -37.58 -43.43 -43.12
N THR A 29 -37.46 -42.33 -43.89
CA THR A 29 -38.34 -42.05 -45.04
C THR A 29 -38.12 -43.06 -46.17
N HIS A 30 -36.88 -43.48 -46.40
CA HIS A 30 -36.54 -44.49 -47.41
C HIS A 30 -36.58 -45.94 -46.88
N SER A 31 -37.41 -46.21 -45.87
CA SER A 31 -37.60 -47.55 -45.32
C SER A 31 -38.27 -48.52 -46.31
N LYS A 32 -39.04 -48.01 -47.28
CA LYS A 32 -39.66 -48.85 -48.32
C LYS A 32 -38.63 -49.40 -49.31
N GLU A 33 -37.64 -48.59 -49.68
CA GLU A 33 -36.50 -48.94 -50.53
C GLU A 33 -35.60 -49.97 -49.85
N LEU A 34 -35.43 -49.84 -48.53
CA LEU A 34 -34.79 -50.87 -47.73
C LEU A 34 -35.57 -52.19 -47.79
N MET A 35 -36.89 -52.16 -47.62
CA MET A 35 -37.73 -53.36 -47.64
C MET A 35 -37.73 -54.04 -49.01
N SER A 36 -37.74 -53.27 -50.10
CA SER A 36 -37.64 -53.82 -51.45
C SER A 36 -36.26 -54.44 -51.69
N HIS A 37 -35.19 -53.75 -51.28
CA HIS A 37 -33.82 -54.28 -51.35
C HIS A 37 -33.66 -55.57 -50.54
N SER A 38 -34.13 -55.59 -49.29
CA SER A 38 -34.08 -56.75 -48.39
C SER A 38 -34.78 -57.96 -48.98
N ARG A 39 -35.97 -57.78 -49.57
CA ARG A 39 -36.69 -58.87 -50.27
C ARG A 39 -35.95 -59.38 -51.50
N LEU A 40 -35.45 -58.47 -52.34
CA LEU A 40 -34.76 -58.82 -53.60
C LEU A 40 -33.41 -59.51 -53.36
N LYS A 41 -32.65 -59.02 -52.39
CA LYS A 41 -31.30 -59.50 -52.07
C LYS A 41 -31.28 -60.53 -50.93
N LYS A 42 -32.44 -60.83 -50.33
CA LYS A 42 -32.59 -61.73 -49.16
C LYS A 42 -31.62 -61.36 -48.02
N CYS A 43 -31.51 -60.06 -47.74
CA CYS A 43 -30.60 -59.53 -46.72
C CYS A 43 -31.36 -59.06 -45.48
N LEU A 44 -30.67 -59.01 -44.34
CA LEU A 44 -31.23 -58.49 -43.09
C LEU A 44 -30.86 -57.02 -42.93
N ALA A 45 -31.76 -56.26 -42.34
CA ALA A 45 -31.55 -54.88 -41.98
C ALA A 45 -31.54 -54.74 -40.46
N GLU A 46 -30.57 -54.00 -39.95
CA GLU A 46 -30.49 -53.65 -38.53
C GLU A 46 -30.62 -52.15 -38.35
N ASN A 47 -31.25 -51.74 -37.24
CA ASN A 47 -31.24 -50.35 -36.83
C ASN A 47 -29.83 -50.04 -36.31
N ILE A 48 -29.14 -49.10 -36.99
CA ILE A 48 -27.79 -48.67 -36.62
C ILE A 48 -27.77 -47.37 -35.85
N LYS A 49 -28.91 -46.66 -35.76
CA LYS A 49 -29.00 -45.38 -35.07
C LYS A 49 -28.69 -45.57 -33.58
N ASP A 50 -29.31 -46.56 -32.96
CA ASP A 50 -29.11 -46.84 -31.53
C ASP A 50 -27.67 -47.28 -31.24
N LYS A 51 -27.12 -48.19 -32.07
CA LYS A 51 -25.70 -48.61 -31.97
C LYS A 51 -24.73 -47.44 -32.14
N TYR A 52 -25.05 -46.50 -33.02
CA TYR A 52 -24.22 -45.32 -33.22
C TYR A 52 -24.28 -44.36 -32.04
N LEU A 53 -25.48 -44.10 -31.50
CA LEU A 53 -25.64 -43.30 -30.29
C LEU A 53 -24.88 -43.93 -29.12
N GLU A 54 -24.92 -45.26 -28.95
CA GLU A 54 -24.11 -45.96 -27.97
C GLU A 54 -22.60 -45.77 -28.19
N LEU A 55 -22.13 -45.83 -29.45
CA LEU A 55 -20.72 -45.58 -29.78
C LEU A 55 -20.31 -44.13 -29.47
N LEU A 56 -21.16 -43.15 -29.75
CA LEU A 56 -20.92 -41.74 -29.40
C LEU A 56 -20.87 -41.56 -27.89
N VAL A 57 -21.84 -42.12 -27.15
CA VAL A 57 -21.86 -42.07 -25.69
C VAL A 57 -20.56 -42.68 -25.13
N LYS A 58 -20.12 -43.83 -25.65
CA LYS A 58 -18.84 -44.43 -25.28
C LYS A 58 -17.66 -43.52 -25.60
N GLN A 59 -17.64 -42.91 -26.78
CA GLN A 59 -16.56 -41.99 -27.18
C GLN A 59 -16.46 -40.80 -26.24
N TYR A 60 -17.59 -40.14 -25.94
CA TYR A 60 -17.60 -39.00 -25.02
C TYR A 60 -17.28 -39.40 -23.58
N THR A 61 -17.80 -40.54 -23.12
CA THR A 61 -17.48 -41.08 -21.79
C THR A 61 -15.99 -41.42 -21.69
N ASN A 62 -15.40 -42.00 -22.73
CA ASN A 62 -13.97 -42.30 -22.75
C ASN A 62 -13.12 -41.04 -22.64
N ALA A 63 -13.52 -39.93 -23.28
CA ALA A 63 -12.83 -38.66 -23.12
C ALA A 63 -12.85 -38.17 -21.66
N LEU A 64 -13.99 -38.30 -20.96
CA LEU A 64 -14.09 -37.98 -19.53
C LEU A 64 -13.25 -38.94 -18.67
N ASN A 65 -13.28 -40.24 -18.96
CA ASN A 65 -12.46 -41.24 -18.26
C ASN A 65 -10.95 -40.97 -18.41
N HIS A 66 -10.52 -40.45 -19.56
CA HIS A 66 -9.14 -40.02 -19.76
C HIS A 66 -8.77 -38.86 -18.83
N VAL A 67 -9.62 -37.83 -18.73
CA VAL A 67 -9.41 -36.71 -17.80
C VAL A 67 -9.38 -37.20 -16.35
N GLU A 68 -10.31 -38.10 -15.96
CA GLU A 68 -10.33 -38.70 -14.62
C GLU A 68 -9.02 -39.42 -14.31
N SER A 69 -8.55 -40.27 -15.24
CA SER A 69 -7.26 -40.97 -15.12
C SER A 69 -6.10 -40.00 -14.96
N ASP A 70 -6.07 -38.90 -15.73
CA ASP A 70 -4.98 -37.92 -15.66
C ASP A 70 -5.00 -37.17 -14.33
N CYS A 71 -6.17 -36.83 -13.79
CA CYS A 71 -6.29 -36.25 -12.45
C CYS A 71 -5.79 -37.19 -11.36
N ILE A 72 -6.06 -38.49 -11.47
CA ILE A 72 -5.56 -39.51 -10.54
C ILE A 72 -4.03 -39.59 -10.61
N LYS A 73 -3.46 -39.70 -11.82
CA LYS A 73 -2.01 -39.77 -12.02
C LYS A 73 -1.29 -38.54 -11.47
N LEU A 74 -1.79 -37.35 -11.81
CA LEU A 74 -1.23 -36.10 -11.30
C LEU A 74 -1.25 -36.07 -9.77
N THR A 75 -2.36 -36.47 -9.15
CA THR A 75 -2.47 -36.55 -7.68
C THR A 75 -1.44 -37.50 -7.09
N GLN A 76 -1.21 -38.65 -7.71
CA GLN A 76 -0.20 -39.62 -7.27
C GLN A 76 1.21 -39.04 -7.38
N GLU A 77 1.54 -38.37 -8.49
CA GLU A 77 2.83 -37.69 -8.67
C GLU A 77 3.06 -36.61 -7.61
N MET A 78 2.03 -35.82 -7.29
CA MET A 78 2.11 -34.81 -6.24
C MET A 78 2.33 -35.42 -4.85
N ILE A 79 1.66 -36.53 -4.53
CA ILE A 79 1.88 -37.24 -3.26
C ILE A 79 3.33 -37.70 -3.15
N CYS A 80 3.91 -38.23 -4.23
CA CYS A 80 5.31 -38.61 -4.27
C CYS A 80 6.23 -37.40 -4.01
N GLU A 81 5.96 -36.27 -4.65
CA GLU A 81 6.76 -35.05 -4.48
C GLU A 81 6.70 -34.50 -3.05
N ILE A 82 5.50 -34.51 -2.44
CA ILE A 82 5.31 -34.11 -1.03
C ILE A 82 6.11 -35.02 -0.10
N ASN A 83 6.11 -36.33 -0.35
CA ASN A 83 6.87 -37.29 0.44
C ASN A 83 8.38 -37.09 0.28
N ASN A 84 8.86 -36.78 -0.93
CA ASN A 84 10.27 -36.45 -1.17
C ASN A 84 10.68 -35.20 -0.38
N CYS A 85 9.89 -34.13 -0.48
CA CYS A 85 10.10 -32.90 0.28
C CYS A 85 10.09 -33.14 1.81
N LEU A 86 9.22 -34.03 2.29
CA LEU A 86 9.18 -34.42 3.71
C LEU A 86 10.47 -35.13 4.12
N ASN A 87 10.96 -36.08 3.32
CA ASN A 87 12.21 -36.79 3.58
C ASN A 87 13.41 -35.84 3.61
N ASP A 88 13.49 -34.89 2.67
CA ASP A 88 14.55 -33.89 2.64
C ASP A 88 14.54 -33.02 3.91
N ASN A 89 13.37 -32.57 4.33
CA ASN A 89 13.21 -31.83 5.58
C ASN A 89 13.60 -32.68 6.80
N TRP A 90 13.26 -33.96 6.81
CA TRP A 90 13.61 -34.86 7.90
C TRP A 90 15.12 -35.05 8.01
N ASN A 91 15.77 -35.29 6.87
CA ASN A 91 17.23 -35.42 6.77
C ASN A 91 17.92 -34.14 7.25
N TYR A 92 17.40 -32.98 6.85
CA TYR A 92 17.91 -31.69 7.31
C TYR A 92 17.81 -31.54 8.84
N LEU A 93 16.65 -31.87 9.43
CA LEU A 93 16.46 -31.80 10.88
C LEU A 93 17.36 -32.81 11.62
N GLU A 94 17.58 -33.99 11.05
CA GLU A 94 18.50 -34.98 11.63
C GLU A 94 19.94 -34.47 11.63
N ASN A 95 20.38 -33.85 10.53
CA ASN A 95 21.69 -33.20 10.46
C ASN A 95 21.82 -32.07 11.48
N LYS A 96 20.77 -31.27 11.70
CA LYS A 96 20.76 -30.25 12.75
C LYS A 96 20.84 -30.83 14.16
N LYS A 97 20.19 -31.97 14.43
CA LYS A 97 20.33 -32.69 15.71
C LYS A 97 21.78 -33.19 15.91
N LYS A 98 22.41 -33.72 14.86
CA LYS A 98 23.82 -34.14 14.90
C LYS A 98 24.75 -32.95 15.14
N GLU A 99 24.49 -31.81 14.51
CA GLU A 99 25.22 -30.55 14.71
C GLU A 99 25.13 -30.08 16.17
N ILE A 100 23.94 -30.07 16.76
CA ILE A 100 23.75 -29.74 18.19
C ILE A 100 24.60 -30.65 19.08
N ASN A 101 24.57 -31.97 18.85
CA ASN A 101 25.37 -32.91 19.63
C ASN A 101 26.87 -32.57 19.56
N GLY A 102 27.39 -32.25 18.37
CA GLY A 102 28.79 -31.85 18.19
C GLY A 102 29.14 -30.53 18.89
N LEU A 103 28.23 -29.55 18.85
CA LEU A 103 28.40 -28.26 19.52
C LEU A 103 28.42 -28.40 21.04
N ILE A 104 27.53 -29.22 21.61
CA ILE A 104 27.46 -29.48 23.05
C ILE A 104 28.73 -30.20 23.53
N LEU A 105 29.19 -31.22 22.80
CA LEU A 105 30.44 -31.93 23.14
C LEU A 105 31.68 -31.02 23.07
N SER A 106 31.60 -29.93 22.30
CA SER A 106 32.65 -28.92 22.17
C SER A 106 32.46 -27.71 23.11
N ASP A 107 31.52 -27.79 24.07
CA ASP A 107 31.13 -26.72 25.02
C ASP A 107 30.72 -25.39 24.35
N GLN A 108 30.22 -25.43 23.10
CA GLN A 108 29.73 -24.27 22.35
C GLN A 108 28.22 -24.08 22.53
N LYS A 109 27.77 -23.93 23.78
CA LYS A 109 26.33 -23.88 24.15
C LYS A 109 25.57 -22.76 23.47
N ASP A 110 26.15 -21.56 23.39
CA ASP A 110 25.50 -20.40 22.75
C ASP A 110 25.11 -20.67 21.29
N LYS A 111 25.92 -21.43 20.54
CA LYS A 111 25.61 -21.80 19.15
C LYS A 111 24.52 -22.86 19.06
N ALA A 112 24.48 -23.80 20.00
CA ALA A 112 23.41 -24.78 20.08
C ALA A 112 22.07 -24.10 20.39
N ASP A 113 22.08 -23.11 21.29
CA ASP A 113 20.89 -22.32 21.64
C ASP A 113 20.33 -21.53 20.45
N ILE A 114 21.19 -21.02 19.56
CA ILE A 114 20.75 -20.38 18.30
C ILE A 114 19.94 -21.37 17.45
N ILE A 115 20.37 -22.63 17.33
CA ILE A 115 19.65 -23.64 16.54
C ILE A 115 18.31 -23.98 17.21
N VAL A 116 18.27 -24.11 18.53
CA VAL A 116 17.04 -24.37 19.29
C VAL A 116 16.05 -23.22 19.12
N ASN A 117 16.50 -21.98 19.27
CA ASN A 117 15.67 -20.80 19.08
C ASN A 117 15.11 -20.74 17.66
N TRP A 118 15.94 -20.96 16.64
CA TRP A 118 15.47 -21.09 15.25
C TRP A 118 14.38 -22.15 15.10
N ALA A 119 14.59 -23.36 15.64
CA ALA A 119 13.61 -24.43 15.52
C ALA A 119 12.25 -24.05 16.15
N ASN A 120 12.28 -23.37 17.31
CA ASN A 120 11.09 -22.89 18.00
C ASN A 120 10.31 -21.84 17.20
N THR A 121 10.96 -21.10 16.30
CA THR A 121 10.29 -20.12 15.42
C THR A 121 9.55 -20.75 14.23
N LEU A 122 9.83 -22.00 13.85
CA LEU A 122 9.35 -22.58 12.59
C LEU A 122 7.83 -22.79 12.52
N ASN A 123 7.18 -22.95 13.68
CA ASN A 123 5.73 -22.97 13.88
C ASN A 123 4.93 -23.66 12.76
N ILE A 124 5.38 -24.87 12.39
CA ILE A 124 5.00 -25.53 11.12
C ILE A 124 3.49 -25.80 11.03
N LEU A 125 2.86 -26.08 12.18
CA LEU A 125 1.43 -26.36 12.25
C LEU A 125 0.54 -25.15 11.99
N GLN A 126 1.06 -23.94 12.14
CA GLN A 126 0.34 -22.69 11.89
C GLN A 126 0.50 -22.18 10.45
N ARG A 127 1.27 -22.88 9.60
CA ARG A 127 1.40 -22.52 8.19
C ARG A 127 0.04 -22.60 7.46
N GLU A 128 -0.15 -21.75 6.47
CA GLU A 128 -1.44 -21.51 5.83
C GLU A 128 -1.93 -22.68 4.96
N LYS A 129 -2.58 -23.66 5.59
CA LYS A 129 -3.22 -24.80 4.90
C LYS A 129 -4.18 -24.37 3.79
N LYS A 130 -4.83 -23.21 3.95
CA LYS A 130 -5.79 -22.68 2.99
C LYS A 130 -5.13 -22.34 1.64
N GLN A 131 -3.96 -21.71 1.65
CA GLN A 131 -3.22 -21.39 0.43
C GLN A 131 -2.88 -22.66 -0.35
N TYR A 132 -2.34 -23.68 0.32
CA TYR A 132 -2.05 -24.96 -0.30
C TYR A 132 -3.30 -25.60 -0.92
N CYS A 133 -4.42 -25.65 -0.19
CA CYS A 133 -5.67 -26.18 -0.72
C CYS A 133 -6.17 -25.41 -1.96
N LEU A 134 -6.00 -24.10 -2.01
CA LEU A 134 -6.35 -23.29 -3.17
C LEU A 134 -5.46 -23.60 -4.38
N SER A 135 -4.15 -23.74 -4.17
CA SER A 135 -3.22 -24.14 -5.24
C SER A 135 -3.56 -25.51 -5.84
N ILE A 136 -3.93 -26.48 -5.00
CA ILE A 136 -4.37 -27.81 -5.47
C ILE A 136 -5.68 -27.71 -6.26
N ARG A 137 -6.64 -26.91 -5.80
CA ARG A 137 -7.90 -26.68 -6.55
C ARG A 137 -7.66 -26.02 -7.89
N LYS A 138 -6.70 -25.10 -7.99
CA LYS A 138 -6.28 -24.49 -9.26
C LYS A 138 -5.73 -25.54 -10.22
N LEU A 139 -4.83 -26.37 -9.72
CA LEU A 139 -4.13 -27.38 -10.51
C LEU A 139 -5.08 -28.47 -11.03
N LEU A 140 -6.04 -28.89 -10.19
CA LEU A 140 -7.04 -29.90 -10.52
C LEU A 140 -8.35 -29.32 -11.08
N GLY A 141 -8.42 -28.01 -11.33
CA GLY A 141 -9.67 -27.30 -11.62
C GLY A 141 -10.31 -27.74 -12.94
N ILE A 142 -11.17 -28.77 -12.91
CA ILE A 142 -11.99 -29.20 -14.06
C ILE A 142 -13.24 -28.30 -14.21
N ASP A 143 -13.73 -27.74 -13.09
CA ASP A 143 -14.88 -26.84 -13.07
C ASP A 143 -14.42 -25.37 -13.13
N ASN A 144 -14.97 -24.63 -14.10
CA ASN A 144 -14.76 -23.19 -14.28
C ASN A 144 -15.08 -22.39 -13.02
N THR A 145 -15.99 -22.88 -12.17
CA THR A 145 -16.32 -22.26 -10.88
C THR A 145 -15.13 -22.29 -9.91
N ASN A 146 -14.41 -23.42 -9.85
CA ASN A 146 -13.23 -23.55 -8.99
C ASN A 146 -12.07 -22.69 -9.51
N ILE A 147 -11.91 -22.59 -10.83
CA ILE A 147 -10.91 -21.69 -11.43
C ILE A 147 -11.22 -20.24 -11.07
N GLN A 148 -12.49 -19.81 -11.22
CA GLN A 148 -12.90 -18.46 -10.88
C GLN A 148 -12.68 -18.12 -9.40
N ILE A 149 -13.01 -19.04 -8.48
CA ILE A 149 -12.78 -18.86 -7.04
C ILE A 149 -11.29 -18.63 -6.75
N VAL A 150 -10.39 -19.36 -7.42
CA VAL A 150 -8.95 -19.17 -7.23
C VAL A 150 -8.50 -17.82 -7.77
N THR A 151 -8.94 -17.45 -8.97
CA THR A 151 -8.58 -16.15 -9.57
C THR A 151 -9.08 -14.97 -8.73
N ASP A 152 -10.31 -15.04 -8.22
CA ASP A 152 -10.87 -14.00 -7.35
C ASP A 152 -10.10 -13.90 -6.03
N TRP A 153 -9.66 -15.03 -5.48
CA TRP A 153 -8.85 -15.06 -4.26
C TRP A 153 -7.46 -14.46 -4.48
N GLU A 154 -6.78 -14.79 -5.60
CA GLU A 154 -5.48 -14.21 -5.97
C GLU A 154 -5.57 -12.68 -6.10
N LYS A 155 -6.63 -12.20 -6.76
CA LYS A 155 -6.90 -10.76 -6.87
C LYS A 155 -7.11 -10.11 -5.50
N LEU A 156 -7.90 -10.76 -4.63
CA LEU A 156 -8.16 -10.24 -3.29
C LEU A 156 -6.87 -10.16 -2.43
N GLU A 157 -5.96 -11.13 -2.59
CA GLU A 157 -4.67 -11.12 -1.89
C GLU A 157 -3.76 -9.98 -2.38
N GLU A 158 -3.74 -9.71 -3.69
CA GLU A 158 -3.01 -8.58 -4.27
C GLU A 158 -3.59 -7.22 -3.83
N ASP A 159 -4.93 -7.11 -3.80
CA ASP A 159 -5.64 -5.92 -3.30
C ASP A 159 -5.30 -5.66 -1.82
N LEU A 160 -5.30 -6.71 -0.98
CA LEU A 160 -4.90 -6.62 0.43
C LEU A 160 -3.46 -6.17 0.61
N LYS A 161 -2.53 -6.69 -0.20
CA LYS A 161 -1.12 -6.29 -0.16
C LYS A 161 -0.93 -4.82 -0.52
N THR A 162 -1.65 -4.36 -1.55
CA THR A 162 -1.63 -2.96 -1.99
C THR A 162 -2.23 -2.05 -0.93
N LEU A 163 -3.35 -2.45 -0.33
CA LEU A 163 -4.00 -1.71 0.75
C LEU A 163 -3.08 -1.58 1.96
N LYS A 164 -2.43 -2.67 2.39
CA LYS A 164 -1.49 -2.64 3.52
C LYS A 164 -0.33 -1.68 3.28
N LYS A 165 0.24 -1.67 2.07
CA LYS A 165 1.30 -0.73 1.70
C LYS A 165 0.82 0.72 1.76
N SER A 166 -0.36 1.01 1.20
CA SER A 166 -0.94 2.36 1.24
C SER A 166 -1.24 2.83 2.67
N PHE A 167 -1.64 1.90 3.55
CA PHE A 167 -1.89 2.15 4.95
C PHE A 167 -0.58 2.47 5.69
N GLU A 168 0.48 1.68 5.49
CA GLU A 168 1.80 1.95 6.07
C GLU A 168 2.37 3.31 5.62
N GLU A 169 2.22 3.66 4.34
CA GLU A 169 2.61 4.97 3.81
C GLU A 169 1.82 6.11 4.46
N SER A 170 0.51 5.92 4.64
CA SER A 170 -0.36 6.89 5.33
C SER A 170 0.01 7.06 6.79
N CYS A 171 0.35 5.98 7.51
CA CYS A 171 0.84 6.04 8.88
C CYS A 171 2.16 6.82 8.98
N LYS A 172 3.12 6.57 8.07
CA LYS A 172 4.38 7.34 8.03
C LYS A 172 4.12 8.83 7.81
N LYS A 173 3.20 9.17 6.90
CA LYS A 173 2.82 10.56 6.63
C LYS A 173 2.18 11.23 7.85
N ASN A 174 1.27 10.54 8.54
CA ASN A 174 0.66 11.06 9.76
C ASN A 174 1.70 11.30 10.87
N ASN A 175 2.62 10.37 11.09
CA ASN A 175 3.67 10.54 12.08
C ASN A 175 4.56 11.76 11.75
N GLY A 176 4.89 11.97 10.47
CA GLY A 176 5.63 13.17 10.04
C GLY A 176 4.86 14.47 10.32
N LEU A 177 3.56 14.49 10.02
CA LEU A 177 2.69 15.63 10.32
C LEU A 177 2.55 15.89 11.84
N GLU A 178 2.50 14.84 12.65
CA GLU A 178 2.49 14.97 14.12
C GLU A 178 3.78 15.61 14.65
N GLU A 179 4.93 15.24 14.09
CA GLU A 179 6.22 15.82 14.45
C GLU A 179 6.34 17.29 14.01
N GLU A 180 5.90 17.61 12.79
CA GLU A 180 5.81 19.00 12.30
C GLU A 180 4.89 19.85 13.18
N LEU A 181 3.72 19.32 13.56
CA LEU A 181 2.78 19.99 14.46
C LEU A 181 3.41 20.26 15.83
N LYS A 182 4.13 19.30 16.39
CA LYS A 182 4.83 19.45 17.67
C LYS A 182 5.89 20.55 17.61
N ASN A 183 6.68 20.58 16.53
CA ASN A 183 7.70 21.61 16.30
C ASN A 183 7.08 23.00 16.12
N SER A 184 5.95 23.09 15.41
CA SER A 184 5.20 24.34 15.24
C SER A 184 4.64 24.86 16.57
N ILE A 185 4.08 23.97 17.40
CA ILE A 185 3.59 24.32 18.75
C ILE A 185 4.73 24.87 19.62
N GLU A 186 5.90 24.22 19.62
CA GLU A 186 7.05 24.68 20.40
C GLU A 186 7.57 26.04 19.92
N THR A 187 7.61 26.25 18.61
CA THR A 187 8.04 27.53 18.01
C THR A 187 7.06 28.66 18.35
N ASN A 188 5.76 28.40 18.24
CA ASN A 188 4.73 29.37 18.63
C ASN A 188 4.79 29.72 20.12
N LYS A 189 5.13 28.75 20.98
CA LYS A 189 5.34 29.02 22.42
C LYS A 189 6.52 29.97 22.65
N LYS A 190 7.67 29.72 22.01
CA LYS A 190 8.85 30.60 22.09
C LYS A 190 8.53 32.03 21.63
N LEU A 191 7.86 32.16 20.48
CA LEU A 191 7.43 33.47 19.95
C LEU A 191 6.45 34.17 20.90
N SER A 192 5.52 33.43 21.51
CA SER A 192 4.60 33.99 22.51
C SER A 192 5.34 34.53 23.73
N ASP A 193 6.32 33.79 24.24
CA ASP A 193 7.14 34.18 25.39
C ASP A 193 7.99 35.44 25.08
N GLU A 194 8.60 35.51 23.89
CA GLU A 194 9.34 36.67 23.40
C GLU A 194 8.45 37.91 23.24
N LEU A 195 7.24 37.73 22.72
CA LEU A 195 6.28 38.81 22.54
C LEU A 195 5.79 39.35 23.89
N GLU A 196 5.61 38.49 24.89
CA GLU A 196 5.28 38.91 26.26
C GLU A 196 6.44 39.68 26.91
N TYR A 197 7.68 39.20 26.75
CA TYR A 197 8.88 39.90 27.22
C TYR A 197 9.01 41.29 26.60
N THR A 198 8.86 41.38 25.29
CA THR A 198 8.94 42.64 24.53
C THR A 198 7.88 43.63 24.97
N LYS A 199 6.63 43.17 25.18
CA LYS A 199 5.55 44.01 25.74
C LYS A 199 5.90 44.55 27.13
N LYS A 200 6.47 43.73 28.01
CA LYS A 200 6.92 44.17 29.35
C LYS A 200 8.03 45.20 29.28
N TYR A 201 9.01 44.99 28.39
CA TYR A 201 10.10 45.93 28.16
C TYR A 201 9.58 47.30 27.68
N PHE A 202 8.74 47.33 26.65
CA PHE A 202 8.13 48.58 26.16
C PHE A 202 7.24 49.26 27.20
N ALA A 203 6.49 48.51 28.00
CA ALA A 203 5.70 49.06 29.08
C ALA A 203 6.58 49.72 30.16
N GLN A 204 7.78 49.17 30.42
CA GLN A 204 8.75 49.74 31.35
C GLN A 204 9.45 50.98 30.76
N GLU A 205 9.82 50.94 29.49
CA GLU A 205 10.42 52.08 28.79
C GLU A 205 9.44 53.27 28.73
N ASN A 206 8.16 53.01 28.45
CA ASN A 206 7.10 54.03 28.47
C ASN A 206 6.83 54.58 29.88
N LYS A 207 7.04 53.80 30.96
CA LYS A 207 6.98 54.32 32.35
C LYS A 207 8.15 55.24 32.69
N ASN A 208 9.29 55.05 32.03
CA ASN A 208 10.50 55.86 32.24
C ASN A 208 10.54 57.10 31.32
N GLN A 209 9.69 57.17 30.30
CA GLN A 209 9.49 58.39 29.52
C GLN A 209 8.68 59.40 30.33
N LEU A 210 9.31 60.53 30.67
CA LEU A 210 8.63 61.70 31.22
C LEU A 210 7.50 62.10 30.27
N SER A 211 6.29 62.29 30.79
CA SER A 211 5.22 62.89 29.99
C SER A 211 5.66 64.28 29.55
N VAL A 212 5.16 64.74 28.39
CA VAL A 212 5.50 66.06 27.85
C VAL A 212 5.20 67.16 28.86
N GLU A 213 4.13 67.01 29.65
CA GLU A 213 3.74 67.93 30.72
C GLU A 213 4.73 67.93 31.88
N GLU A 214 5.20 66.76 32.30
CA GLU A 214 6.14 66.60 33.40
C GLU A 214 7.55 67.07 33.02
N PHE A 215 7.94 66.84 31.76
CA PHE A 215 9.13 67.41 31.14
C PHE A 215 9.05 68.94 31.09
N LYS A 216 7.95 69.52 30.57
CA LYS A 216 7.71 70.97 30.56
C LYS A 216 7.78 71.57 31.96
N LYS A 217 7.23 70.88 32.97
CA LYS A 217 7.28 71.32 34.38
C LYS A 217 8.71 71.36 34.92
N ARG A 218 9.51 70.30 34.73
CA ARG A 218 10.94 70.27 35.13
C ARG A 218 11.77 71.33 34.40
N LEU A 219 11.49 71.56 33.13
CA LEU A 219 12.19 72.55 32.31
C LEU A 219 11.88 73.99 32.77
N SER A 220 10.64 74.24 33.21
CA SER A 220 10.23 75.55 33.74
C SER A 220 10.87 75.89 35.09
N SER A 221 11.19 74.89 35.92
CA SER A 221 11.83 75.07 37.23
C SER A 221 13.34 75.30 37.18
N LEU A 222 14.02 74.89 36.10
CA LEU A 222 15.49 74.90 35.99
C LEU A 222 16.07 76.17 35.32
N LYS A 223 15.33 77.29 35.34
CA LYS A 223 15.78 78.52 34.67
C LYS A 223 17.10 79.03 35.27
N LYS A 224 18.19 78.87 34.49
CA LYS A 224 19.55 79.45 34.66
C LYS A 224 20.54 78.72 35.59
N SER A 225 20.46 77.39 35.73
CA SER A 225 21.54 76.60 36.36
C SER A 225 22.34 75.80 35.34
N ASP A 226 23.56 75.37 35.68
CA ASP A 226 24.36 74.44 34.84
C ASP A 226 23.69 73.06 34.69
N GLU A 227 22.81 72.70 35.62
CA GLU A 227 21.96 71.49 35.51
C GLU A 227 21.02 71.58 34.30
N PHE A 228 20.59 72.78 33.90
CA PHE A 228 19.79 72.99 32.68
C PHE A 228 20.58 72.61 31.42
N LYS A 229 21.87 72.97 31.37
CA LYS A 229 22.76 72.62 30.25
C LYS A 229 23.01 71.12 30.19
N ASN A 230 23.21 70.47 31.35
CA ASN A 230 23.39 69.02 31.44
C ASN A 230 22.14 68.24 31.01
N LEU A 231 20.95 68.70 31.40
CA LEU A 231 19.69 68.08 31.01
C LEU A 231 19.47 68.16 29.48
N LEU A 232 19.75 69.31 28.87
CA LEU A 232 19.64 69.48 27.41
C LEU A 232 20.68 68.68 26.64
N ALA A 233 21.88 68.49 27.20
CA ALA A 233 22.93 67.66 26.61
C ALA A 233 22.58 66.17 26.66
N GLN A 234 22.00 65.68 27.75
CA GLN A 234 21.57 64.28 27.87
C GLN A 234 20.49 63.90 26.87
N LEU A 235 19.65 64.85 26.47
CA LEU A 235 18.56 64.63 25.52
C LEU A 235 18.97 64.87 24.05
N ASP A 236 20.20 65.35 23.82
CA ASP A 236 20.78 65.73 22.52
C ASP A 236 19.79 66.32 21.49
N LEU A 237 18.95 67.24 21.97
CA LEU A 237 17.88 67.82 21.16
C LEU A 237 18.48 68.66 20.02
N GLN A 238 18.31 68.21 18.77
CA GLN A 238 18.78 68.89 17.55
C GLN A 238 20.30 69.17 17.49
N ASP A 239 21.11 68.19 17.90
CA ASP A 239 22.57 68.31 18.01
C ASP A 239 23.00 69.40 19.00
N PHE A 240 22.24 69.60 20.08
CA PHE A 240 22.51 70.64 21.07
C PHE A 240 23.95 70.55 21.57
N GLN A 241 24.42 69.33 21.83
CA GLN A 241 25.77 69.09 22.33
C GLN A 241 26.84 69.56 21.34
N LYS A 242 26.64 69.28 20.05
CA LYS A 242 27.55 69.70 18.97
C LYS A 242 27.49 71.21 18.70
N LYS A 243 26.30 71.82 18.72
CA LYS A 243 26.11 73.22 18.30
C LYS A 243 26.43 74.25 19.37
N PHE A 244 26.18 73.93 20.65
CA PHE A 244 26.24 74.91 21.74
C PHE A 244 27.33 74.62 22.77
N LEU A 245 27.49 73.36 23.21
CA LEU A 245 28.52 73.01 24.20
C LEU A 245 29.93 73.06 23.61
N GLN A 246 30.16 72.44 22.45
CA GLN A 246 31.49 72.44 21.80
C GLN A 246 31.96 73.83 21.36
N ASN A 247 31.02 74.74 21.09
CA ASN A 247 31.31 76.11 20.65
C ASN A 247 31.29 77.14 21.80
N ASN A 248 31.22 76.70 23.06
CA ASN A 248 31.15 77.55 24.26
C ASN A 248 30.08 78.66 24.19
N LYS A 249 28.95 78.41 23.51
CA LYS A 249 27.87 79.41 23.37
C LYS A 249 26.99 79.41 24.60
N ASP A 250 26.79 80.58 25.20
CA ASP A 250 25.90 80.72 26.37
C ASP A 250 24.43 80.83 25.96
N VAL A 251 23.69 79.73 26.14
CA VAL A 251 22.26 79.63 25.86
C VAL A 251 21.47 80.27 27.00
N ARG A 252 20.74 81.35 26.68
CA ARG A 252 19.98 82.15 27.65
C ARG A 252 18.55 81.69 27.84
N ARG A 253 17.89 81.24 26.77
CA ARG A 253 16.49 80.81 26.79
C ARG A 253 16.25 79.70 25.77
N LEU A 254 15.34 78.80 26.11
CA LEU A 254 14.78 77.78 25.23
C LEU A 254 13.27 77.98 25.17
N PHE A 255 12.73 78.01 23.97
CA PHE A 255 11.29 77.97 23.73
C PHE A 255 10.93 76.67 23.02
N ILE A 256 9.80 76.09 23.40
CA ILE A 256 9.19 74.95 22.72
C ILE A 256 7.98 75.53 21.99
N THR A 257 7.94 75.36 20.67
CA THR A 257 6.79 75.78 19.85
C THR A 257 5.68 74.73 19.92
N ASP A 258 4.46 75.11 19.53
CA ASP A 258 3.29 74.22 19.59
C ASP A 258 3.43 72.98 18.69
N ASP A 259 4.33 73.01 17.69
CA ASP A 259 4.70 71.87 16.85
C ASP A 259 5.87 71.03 17.42
N ASN A 260 6.17 71.17 18.72
CA ASN A 260 7.23 70.47 19.45
C ASN A 260 8.65 70.70 18.89
N LYS A 261 8.89 71.81 18.18
CA LYS A 261 10.25 72.25 17.82
C LYS A 261 10.87 73.11 18.92
N TYR A 262 12.19 73.18 18.91
CA TYR A 262 13.00 73.85 19.92
C TYR A 262 13.66 75.09 19.33
N ILE A 263 13.49 76.25 19.98
CA ILE A 263 14.14 77.52 19.61
C ILE A 263 15.10 77.91 20.72
N PHE A 264 16.40 77.95 20.40
CA PHE A 264 17.46 78.33 21.32
C PHE A 264 17.85 79.80 21.12
N ILE A 265 17.82 80.61 22.17
CA ILE A 265 18.34 81.98 22.20
C ILE A 265 19.66 81.97 22.96
N TYR A 266 20.74 82.36 22.29
CA TYR A 266 22.08 82.41 22.87
C TYR A 266 22.71 83.80 22.72
N ARG A 267 23.70 84.11 23.57
CA ARG A 267 24.49 85.34 23.44
C ARG A 267 25.55 85.14 22.35
N LYS A 268 25.63 86.08 21.42
CA LYS A 268 26.75 86.16 20.47
C LYS A 268 27.82 87.03 21.12
N ASP A 269 29.02 86.48 21.27
CA ASP A 269 30.21 87.24 21.66
C ASP A 269 30.67 88.13 20.50
#